data_AF-A0A3P1SMW7-F1
#
_entry.id   AF-A0A3P1SMW7-F1
#
_cell.length_a   1.000
_cell.length_b   1.000
_cell.length_c   1.000
_cell.angle_alpha   90.00
_cell.angle_beta   90.00
_cell.angle_gamma   90.00
#
_symmetry.space_group_name_H-M   'P 1'
#
loop_
_entity.id
_entity.type
_entity.pdbx_description
1 polymer ?
#
loop_
_entity_poly.entity_id
_entity_poly.type
_entity_poly.pdbx_seq_one_letter_code
_entity_poly.pdbx_strand_id
1 'polypeptide(L)'
;MGEYKMLNSSREKLLVEAKEAGWRVEVDANGSDHYKKLICLQSKGVKVFVDKNIGISKSGDINYLKIYVHPDRYVQHDEFADLSLQPCINRQTKRNRHSHSALKGFPCFEGKGEPCGKAYKLNDVNDWKSFLIGFAGFH
;
A
#
# COMPACT_ATOMS: atom_id res chain seq x y z
N MET A 1 5.18 -19.01 -6.92
CA MET A 1 4.74 -17.77 -7.60
C MET A 1 5.96 -16.89 -7.73
N GLY A 2 6.37 -16.52 -8.96
CA GLY A 2 7.53 -15.65 -9.13
C GLY A 2 7.25 -14.28 -8.52
N GLU A 3 8.19 -13.74 -7.73
CA GLU A 3 8.17 -12.33 -7.35
C GLU A 3 8.56 -11.53 -8.60
N TYR A 4 7.59 -10.95 -9.30
CA TYR A 4 7.86 -10.04 -10.42
C TYR A 4 8.03 -8.62 -9.88
N LYS A 5 8.97 -7.87 -10.46
CA LYS A 5 9.29 -6.52 -10.01
C LYS A 5 8.54 -5.49 -10.87
N MET A 6 7.90 -4.53 -10.20
CA MET A 6 7.29 -3.38 -10.85
C MET A 6 8.30 -2.62 -11.73
N LEU A 7 7.87 -2.18 -12.92
CA LEU A 7 8.66 -1.30 -13.78
C LEU A 7 8.90 0.07 -13.12
N ASN A 8 10.06 0.68 -13.38
CA ASN A 8 10.39 2.00 -12.85
C ASN A 8 9.42 3.09 -13.34
N SER A 9 8.97 3.03 -14.60
CA SER A 9 7.99 3.98 -15.16
C SER A 9 6.64 3.91 -14.42
N SER A 10 6.16 2.70 -14.15
CA SER A 10 4.94 2.48 -13.37
C SER A 10 5.08 2.99 -11.94
N ARG A 11 6.24 2.75 -11.31
CA ARG A 11 6.57 3.31 -9.99
C ARG A 11 6.54 4.84 -10.02
N GLU A 12 7.24 5.46 -10.97
CA GLU A 12 7.32 6.91 -11.10
C GLU A 12 5.94 7.54 -11.27
N LYS A 13 5.07 6.95 -12.10
CA LYS A 13 3.67 7.38 -12.23
C LYS A 13 2.94 7.39 -10.87
N LEU A 14 3.03 6.30 -10.10
CA LEU A 14 2.40 6.22 -8.78
C LEU A 14 2.93 7.28 -7.81
N LEU A 15 4.23 7.60 -7.88
CA LEU A 15 4.85 8.60 -7.02
C LEU A 15 4.46 10.03 -7.40
N VAL A 16 4.33 10.33 -8.70
CA VAL A 16 3.82 11.62 -9.18
C VAL A 16 2.38 11.82 -8.69
N GLU A 17 1.51 10.83 -8.89
CA GLU A 17 0.12 10.88 -8.44
C GLU A 17 0.02 11.01 -6.91
N ALA A 18 0.88 10.31 -6.16
CA ALA A 18 0.94 10.43 -4.71
C ALA A 18 1.36 11.84 -4.26
N LYS A 19 2.38 12.42 -4.92
CA LYS A 19 2.82 13.79 -4.65
C LYS A 19 1.72 14.80 -4.92
N GLU A 20 1.00 14.67 -6.03
CA GLU A 20 -0.14 15.51 -6.38
C GLU A 20 -1.29 15.38 -5.38
N ALA A 21 -1.48 14.20 -4.78
CA ALA A 21 -2.42 13.96 -3.68
C ALA A 21 -1.92 14.45 -2.31
N GLY A 22 -0.76 15.11 -2.24
CA GLY A 22 -0.19 15.64 -0.98
C GLY A 22 0.53 14.60 -0.12
N TRP A 23 0.95 13.48 -0.70
CA TRP A 23 1.75 12.44 -0.04
C TRP A 23 3.23 12.58 -0.38
N ARG A 24 4.09 12.20 0.56
CA ARG A 24 5.55 12.15 0.35
C ARG A 24 6.01 10.71 0.40
N VAL A 25 6.91 10.34 -0.50
CA VAL A 25 7.57 9.03 -0.45
C VAL A 25 8.73 9.05 0.55
N GLU A 26 8.81 8.01 1.39
CA GLU A 26 9.99 7.78 2.22
C GLU A 26 11.07 7.10 1.40
N VAL A 27 12.18 7.82 1.21
CA VAL A 27 13.37 7.38 0.48
C VAL A 27 14.59 7.39 1.40
N ASP A 28 15.57 6.57 1.06
CA ASP A 28 16.91 6.60 1.66
C ASP A 28 17.70 7.84 1.22
N ALA A 29 18.86 8.07 1.84
CA ALA A 29 19.77 9.18 1.53
C ALA A 29 20.19 9.26 0.05
N ASN A 30 20.13 8.14 -0.68
CA ASN A 30 20.44 8.06 -2.11
C ASN A 30 19.20 8.24 -3.02
N GLY A 31 18.03 8.57 -2.47
CA GLY A 31 16.79 8.73 -3.22
C GLY A 31 16.09 7.43 -3.64
N SER A 32 16.61 6.26 -3.23
CA SER A 32 15.93 4.96 -3.44
C SER A 32 14.81 4.76 -2.42
N ASP A 33 13.83 3.90 -2.73
CA ASP A 33 12.81 3.53 -1.74
C ASP A 33 13.46 2.99 -0.46
N HIS A 34 13.02 3.51 0.69
CA HIS A 34 13.55 3.09 2.00
C HIS A 34 13.39 1.58 2.25
N TYR A 35 12.39 0.95 1.62
CA TYR A 35 12.16 -0.48 1.71
C TYR A 35 12.32 -1.19 0.36
N LYS A 36 13.03 -2.33 0.38
CA LYS A 36 13.28 -3.13 -0.81
C LYS A 36 11.98 -3.60 -1.50
N LYS A 37 10.99 -4.05 -0.72
CA LYS A 37 9.73 -4.62 -1.23
C LYS A 37 8.54 -3.65 -1.20
N LEU A 38 8.62 -2.58 -0.43
CA LEU A 38 7.50 -1.65 -0.22
C LEU A 38 7.86 -0.23 -0.69
N ILE A 39 6.88 0.50 -1.21
CA ILE A 39 6.91 1.96 -1.26
C ILE A 39 6.20 2.44 0.01
N CYS A 40 6.83 3.31 0.79
CA CYS A 40 6.21 3.92 1.96
C CYS A 40 5.83 5.36 1.60
N LEU A 41 4.56 5.69 1.79
CA LEU A 41 4.02 7.03 1.60
C LEU A 41 3.55 7.58 2.94
N GLN A 42 3.81 8.87 3.17
CA GLN A 42 3.42 9.57 4.36
C GLN A 42 2.68 10.87 4.04
N SER A 43 1.58 11.12 4.75
CA SER A 43 0.88 12.41 4.76
C SER A 43 0.26 12.66 6.13
N LYS A 44 0.45 13.88 6.68
CA LYS A 44 -0.15 14.33 7.96
C LYS A 44 -0.09 13.29 9.10
N GLY A 45 1.05 12.63 9.28
CA GLY A 45 1.27 11.63 10.33
C GLY A 45 0.69 10.23 10.04
N VAL A 46 0.07 10.02 8.88
CA VAL A 46 -0.45 8.73 8.41
C VAL A 46 0.54 8.12 7.42
N LYS A 47 0.67 6.78 7.46
CA LYS A 47 1.47 6.00 6.52
C LYS A 47 0.63 5.03 5.71
N VAL A 48 0.97 4.91 4.44
CA VAL A 48 0.45 3.89 3.50
C VAL A 48 1.64 3.18 2.90
N PHE A 49 1.56 1.85 2.81
CA PHE A 49 2.61 1.05 2.18
C PHE A 49 2.06 0.34 0.94
N VAL A 50 2.82 0.30 -0.14
CA VAL A 50 2.45 -0.39 -1.38
C VAL A 50 3.46 -1.49 -1.68
N ASP A 51 3.00 -2.71 -1.89
CA ASP A 51 3.84 -3.84 -2.26
C ASP A 51 4.29 -3.74 -3.74
N LYS A 52 5.60 -3.71 -3.97
CA LYS A 52 6.19 -3.59 -5.32
C LYS A 52 6.34 -4.92 -6.06
N ASN A 53 6.10 -6.03 -5.36
CA ASN A 53 6.36 -7.38 -5.87
C ASN A 53 5.07 -8.20 -6.05
N ILE A 54 3.94 -7.69 -5.55
CA ILE A 54 2.64 -8.35 -5.63
C ILE A 54 1.72 -7.58 -6.56
N GLY A 55 0.90 -8.31 -7.31
CA GLY A 55 0.01 -7.71 -8.31
C GLY A 55 0.73 -7.22 -9.54
N ILE A 56 1.96 -7.70 -9.77
CA ILE A 56 2.78 -7.37 -10.93
C ILE A 56 2.78 -8.53 -11.93
N SER A 57 2.62 -8.23 -13.21
CA SER A 57 2.67 -9.18 -14.32
C SER A 57 4.12 -9.62 -14.63
N LYS A 58 4.28 -10.63 -15.49
CA LYS A 58 5.61 -11.05 -15.98
C LYS A 58 6.36 -9.93 -16.72
N SER A 59 5.63 -9.05 -17.40
CA SER A 59 6.19 -7.88 -18.11
C SER A 59 6.53 -6.71 -17.16
N GLY A 60 6.15 -6.81 -15.88
CA GLY A 60 6.39 -5.76 -14.88
C GLY A 60 5.26 -4.72 -14.77
N ASP A 61 4.16 -4.94 -15.50
CA ASP A 61 2.95 -4.11 -15.44
C ASP A 61 2.14 -4.39 -14.17
N ILE A 62 1.40 -3.38 -13.72
CA ILE A 62 0.58 -3.49 -12.51
C ILE A 62 -0.79 -4.06 -12.89
N ASN A 63 -1.08 -5.27 -12.43
CA ASN A 63 -2.43 -5.87 -12.49
C ASN A 63 -3.33 -5.37 -11.35
N TYR A 64 -2.73 -5.06 -10.19
CA TYR A 64 -3.39 -4.45 -9.04
C TYR A 64 -2.35 -3.95 -8.05
N LEU A 65 -2.73 -3.02 -7.18
CA LEU A 65 -1.89 -2.58 -6.06
C LEU A 65 -2.29 -3.32 -4.78
N LYS A 66 -1.33 -3.93 -4.08
CA LYS A 66 -1.53 -4.39 -2.70
C LYS A 66 -1.07 -3.29 -1.76
N ILE A 67 -2.02 -2.74 -1.01
CA ILE A 67 -1.84 -1.57 -0.16
C ILE A 67 -2.00 -1.99 1.30
N TYR A 68 -1.11 -1.54 2.19
CA TYR A 68 -1.23 -1.72 3.63
C TYR A 68 -1.48 -0.38 4.29
N VAL A 69 -2.46 -0.36 5.18
CA VAL A 69 -2.83 0.81 6.00
C VAL A 69 -2.82 0.44 7.48
N HIS A 70 -2.74 1.46 8.33
CA HIS A 70 -2.71 1.27 9.78
C HIS A 70 -3.98 0.51 10.23
N PRO A 71 -3.88 -0.52 11.07
CA PRO A 71 -5.02 -1.36 11.47
C PRO A 71 -6.18 -0.60 12.11
N ASP A 72 -5.88 0.46 12.85
CA ASP A 72 -6.89 1.28 13.53
C ASP A 72 -7.44 2.40 12.64
N ARG A 73 -6.85 2.63 11.47
CA ARG A 73 -7.47 3.49 10.47
C ARG A 73 -8.57 2.68 9.79
N TYR A 74 -9.80 3.12 10.00
CA TYR A 74 -10.97 2.51 9.38
C TYR A 74 -11.12 3.12 7.98
N VAL A 75 -11.21 2.26 6.98
CA VAL A 75 -11.63 2.60 5.61
C VAL A 75 -13.04 2.07 5.56
N GLN A 76 -14.05 2.93 5.70
CA GLN A 76 -15.42 2.50 5.54
C GLN A 76 -15.63 2.16 4.07
N HIS A 77 -16.22 0.99 3.79
CA HIS A 77 -16.39 0.55 2.41
C HIS A 77 -17.23 1.52 1.58
N ASP A 78 -18.15 2.23 2.23
CA ASP A 78 -19.07 3.18 1.59
C ASP A 78 -18.35 4.43 1.06
N GLU A 79 -17.29 4.89 1.72
CA GLU A 79 -16.52 6.09 1.34
C GLU A 79 -15.58 5.84 0.16
N PHE A 80 -15.35 4.57 -0.13
CA PHE A 80 -14.57 4.11 -1.26
C PHE A 80 -15.41 3.20 -2.17
N ALA A 81 -16.74 3.33 -2.13
CA ALA A 81 -17.66 2.46 -2.86
C ALA A 81 -17.45 2.53 -4.38
N ASP A 82 -17.09 3.71 -4.88
CA ASP A 82 -16.78 3.94 -6.29
C ASP A 82 -15.38 3.48 -6.69
N LEU A 83 -14.52 3.13 -5.73
CA LEU A 83 -13.19 2.61 -6.01
C LEU A 83 -13.21 1.09 -6.12
N SER A 84 -12.32 0.58 -6.97
CA SER A 84 -12.05 -0.86 -7.14
C SER A 84 -11.30 -1.50 -5.95
N LEU A 85 -11.51 -0.99 -4.73
CA LEU A 85 -10.81 -1.34 -3.50
C LEU A 85 -11.47 -2.53 -2.79
N GLN A 86 -10.70 -3.59 -2.55
CA GLN A 86 -11.19 -4.81 -1.90
C GLN A 86 -10.28 -5.24 -0.75
N PRO A 87 -10.83 -5.74 0.38
CA PRO A 87 -10.05 -6.35 1.44
C PRO A 87 -9.19 -7.50 0.93
N CYS A 88 -7.89 -7.48 1.22
CA CYS A 88 -7.01 -8.59 0.94
C CYS A 88 -7.04 -9.57 2.13
N ILE A 89 -7.79 -10.67 2.01
CA ILE A 89 -7.91 -11.65 3.10
C ILE A 89 -6.68 -12.55 3.14
N ASN A 90 -6.02 -12.60 4.30
CA ASN A 90 -4.93 -13.55 4.53
C ASN A 90 -5.48 -14.97 4.58
N ARG A 91 -4.95 -15.86 3.72
CA ARG A 91 -5.45 -17.24 3.60
C ARG A 91 -5.26 -18.07 4.87
N GLN A 92 -4.21 -17.80 5.65
CA GLN A 92 -3.87 -18.52 6.88
C GLN A 92 -4.72 -18.03 8.05
N THR A 93 -4.69 -16.73 8.33
CA THR A 93 -5.38 -16.16 9.51
C THR A 93 -6.86 -15.87 9.27
N LYS A 94 -7.34 -15.96 8.02
CA LYS A 94 -8.70 -15.61 7.59
C LYS A 94 -9.11 -14.16 7.93
N ARG A 95 -8.13 -13.30 8.22
CA ARG A 95 -8.34 -11.90 8.59
C ARG A 95 -7.76 -10.99 7.51
N ASN A 96 -8.31 -9.79 7.39
CA ASN A 96 -7.69 -8.70 6.65
C ASN A 96 -6.54 -8.08 7.47
N ARG A 97 -5.53 -8.88 7.80
CA ARG A 97 -4.32 -8.44 8.51
C ARG A 97 -3.13 -9.22 7.98
N HIS A 98 -2.11 -8.50 7.56
CA HIS A 98 -0.89 -9.07 6.97
C HIS A 98 0.32 -8.52 7.71
N SER A 99 1.15 -9.42 8.21
CA SER A 99 2.43 -9.10 8.86
C SER A 99 3.50 -8.83 7.80
N HIS A 100 4.29 -7.79 8.02
CA HIS A 100 5.49 -7.52 7.22
C HIS A 100 6.44 -6.64 8.02
N SER A 101 7.68 -7.08 8.21
CA SER A 101 8.69 -6.39 9.05
C SER A 101 8.97 -4.92 8.68
N ALA A 102 8.79 -4.56 7.41
CA ALA A 102 8.91 -3.19 6.92
C ALA A 102 7.74 -2.25 7.27
N LEU A 103 6.62 -2.74 7.84
CA LEU A 103 5.49 -1.89 8.28
C LEU A 103 5.82 -1.17 9.60
N LYS A 104 6.99 -0.54 9.68
CA LYS A 104 7.45 0.16 10.88
C LYS A 104 6.47 1.27 11.25
N GLY A 105 6.10 1.32 12.54
CA GLY A 105 5.10 2.24 13.07
C GLY A 105 3.68 1.68 13.07
N PHE A 106 3.44 0.48 12.55
CA PHE A 106 2.18 -0.24 12.76
C PHE A 106 2.29 -1.17 13.98
N PRO A 107 1.16 -1.49 14.65
CA PRO A 107 1.15 -2.37 15.80
C PRO A 107 1.47 -3.83 15.42
N CYS A 108 2.14 -4.53 16.31
CA CYS A 108 2.30 -5.98 16.25
C CYS A 108 1.06 -6.65 16.84
N PHE A 109 0.52 -7.68 16.17
CA PHE A 109 -0.53 -8.53 16.73
C PHE A 109 0.01 -9.93 17.00
N GLU A 110 -0.66 -10.66 17.89
CA GLU A 110 -0.23 -11.97 18.39
C GLU A 110 0.19 -12.95 17.28
N GLY A 111 1.26 -13.70 17.54
CA GLY A 111 1.67 -14.88 16.77
C GLY A 111 2.94 -14.76 15.94
N LYS A 112 3.42 -13.54 15.60
CA LYS A 112 4.63 -13.38 14.75
C LYS A 112 5.65 -12.33 15.20
N GLY A 113 5.33 -11.49 16.19
CA GLY A 113 6.24 -10.42 16.66
C GLY A 113 6.54 -9.34 15.62
N GLU A 114 5.89 -9.39 14.45
CA GLU A 114 6.06 -8.45 13.36
C GLU A 114 4.90 -7.43 13.30
N PRO A 115 5.16 -6.20 12.85
CA PRO A 115 4.11 -5.23 12.59
C PRO A 115 3.10 -5.75 11.56
N CYS A 116 1.82 -5.43 11.75
CA CYS A 116 0.76 -5.83 10.84
C CYS A 116 -0.04 -4.63 10.33
N GLY A 117 -0.40 -4.67 9.05
CA GLY A 117 -1.34 -3.72 8.45
C GLY A 117 -2.63 -4.39 8.02
N LYS A 118 -3.72 -3.61 7.92
CA LYS A 118 -4.87 -4.01 7.09
C LYS A 118 -4.43 -3.91 5.64
N ALA A 119 -4.69 -4.95 4.86
CA ALA A 119 -4.28 -5.02 3.47
C ALA A 119 -5.49 -4.86 2.54
N TYR A 120 -5.33 -4.06 1.51
CA TYR A 120 -6.33 -3.85 0.48
C TYR A 120 -5.73 -4.13 -0.89
N LYS A 121 -6.59 -4.48 -1.82
CA LYS A 121 -6.31 -4.68 -3.22
C LYS A 121 -7.03 -3.58 -3.99
N LEU A 122 -6.29 -2.72 -4.68
CA LEU A 122 -6.86 -1.78 -5.63
C LEU A 122 -6.71 -2.38 -7.04
N ASN A 123 -7.83 -2.76 -7.65
CA ASN A 123 -7.81 -3.51 -8.91
C ASN A 123 -7.61 -2.61 -10.13
N ASP A 124 -8.12 -1.39 -10.09
CA ASP A 124 -7.88 -0.35 -11.09
C ASP A 124 -6.82 0.63 -10.56
N VAL A 125 -5.68 0.68 -11.24
CA VAL A 125 -4.57 1.56 -10.86
C VAL A 125 -4.93 3.03 -11.03
N ASN A 126 -5.90 3.37 -11.89
CA ASN A 126 -6.34 4.75 -12.08
C ASN A 126 -7.08 5.30 -10.84
N ASP A 127 -7.59 4.43 -9.97
CA ASP A 127 -8.19 4.83 -8.70
C ASP A 127 -7.15 5.26 -7.65
N TRP A 128 -5.85 5.10 -7.93
CA TRP A 128 -4.78 5.30 -6.95
C TRP A 128 -4.77 6.70 -6.33
N LYS A 129 -4.86 7.72 -7.18
CA LYS A 129 -4.87 9.11 -6.73
C LYS A 129 -6.12 9.41 -5.89
N SER A 130 -7.29 8.95 -6.34
CA SER A 130 -8.56 9.10 -5.61
C SER A 130 -8.52 8.40 -4.25
N PHE A 131 -7.94 7.19 -4.20
CA PHE A 131 -7.70 6.46 -2.96
C PHE A 131 -6.86 7.28 -1.98
N LEU A 132 -5.73 7.86 -2.44
CA LEU A 132 -4.85 8.65 -1.59
C LEU A 132 -5.49 9.95 -1.09
N ILE A 133 -6.29 10.62 -1.93
CA ILE A 133 -7.02 11.83 -1.55
C ILE A 133 -8.07 11.49 -0.49
N GLY A 134 -8.89 10.47 -0.72
CA GLY A 134 -9.88 10.01 0.25
C GLY A 134 -9.21 9.59 1.56
N PHE A 135 -8.15 8.79 1.48
CA PHE A 135 -7.47 8.26 2.66
C PHE A 135 -6.82 9.35 3.54
N ALA A 136 -6.31 10.43 2.94
CA ALA A 136 -5.75 11.57 3.66
C ALA A 136 -6.81 12.47 4.32
N GLY A 137 -8.09 12.33 3.95
CA GLY A 137 -9.20 13.09 4.53
C GLY A 137 -9.63 12.59 5.91
N PHE A 138 -9.30 11.33 6.26
CA PHE A 138 -9.66 10.72 7.54
C PHE A 138 -8.70 11.17 8.65
N HIS A 139 -9.02 12.29 9.28
CA HIS A 139 -8.38 12.77 10.52
C HIS A 139 -9.33 12.69 11.69
#